data_AF-A0A840QER3-F1
#
_entry.id   AF-A0A840QER3-F1
#
_cell.length_a   1.000
_cell.length_b   1.000
_cell.length_c   1.000
_cell.angle_alpha   90.00
_cell.angle_beta   90.00
_cell.angle_gamma   90.00
#
_symmetry.space_group_name_H-M   'P 1'
#
loop_
_entity.id
_entity.type
_entity.pdbx_description
1 polymer ?
#
loop_
_entity_poly.entity_id
_entity_poly.type
_entity_poly.pdbx_seq_one_letter_code
_entity_poly.pdbx_strand_id
1 'polypeptide(L)' 'MTVSGTDDLAQVDVAGVLRDINVGLLAPPPKPGEYILIHCGFALEMMTEDQARDALAPFGPQP' A
#
# COMPACT_ATOMS: atom_id res chain seq x y z
N MET A 1 -10.15 -15.66 -22.54
CA MET A 1 -9.71 -14.49 -21.77
C MET A 1 -8.91 -15.03 -20.61
N THR A 2 -7.58 -15.09 -20.72
CA THR A 2 -6.73 -15.67 -19.68
C THR A 2 -6.10 -14.52 -18.91
N VAL A 3 -6.44 -14.41 -17.64
CA VAL A 3 -5.77 -13.50 -16.71
C VAL A 3 -4.82 -14.37 -15.89
N SER A 4 -3.52 -14.25 -16.14
CA SER A 4 -2.48 -14.83 -15.28
C SER A 4 -2.15 -13.80 -14.21
N GLY A 5 -2.47 -14.09 -12.94
CA GLY A 5 -2.10 -13.24 -11.80
C GLY A 5 -0.67 -13.54 -11.38
N THR A 6 0.18 -12.52 -11.32
CA THR A 6 1.53 -12.62 -10.78
C THR A 6 1.51 -12.62 -9.26
N ASP A 7 2.42 -13.38 -8.65
CA ASP A 7 2.66 -13.58 -7.20
C ASP A 7 2.98 -12.30 -6.40
N ASP A 8 2.87 -11.10 -6.99
CA ASP A 8 3.27 -9.84 -6.39
C ASP A 8 2.20 -9.27 -5.43
N LEU A 9 1.68 -10.11 -4.53
CA LEU A 9 0.76 -9.69 -3.46
C LEU A 9 1.54 -9.48 -2.16
N ALA A 10 1.41 -8.29 -1.56
CA ALA A 10 1.94 -7.98 -0.25
C ALA A 10 0.81 -7.79 0.75
N GLN A 11 1.00 -8.29 1.98
CA GLN A 11 0.07 -8.06 3.08
C GLN A 11 0.38 -6.71 3.72
N VAL A 12 -0.60 -5.80 3.70
CA VAL A 12 -0.45 -4.42 4.18
C VAL A 12 -1.54 -4.10 5.20
N ASP A 13 -1.17 -3.50 6.32
CA ASP A 13 -2.13 -2.96 7.29
C ASP A 13 -2.63 -1.60 6.82
N VAL A 14 -3.94 -1.50 6.61
CA VAL A 14 -4.61 -0.25 6.25
C VAL A 14 -5.60 0.08 7.36
N ALA A 15 -5.20 1.00 8.25
CA ALA A 15 -6.01 1.46 9.38
C ALA A 15 -6.51 0.32 10.28
N GLY A 16 -5.64 -0.66 10.57
CA GLY A 16 -5.94 -1.82 11.42
C GLY A 16 -6.56 -3.00 10.69
N VAL A 17 -6.68 -2.95 9.36
CA VAL A 17 -7.17 -4.05 8.53
C VAL A 17 -6.07 -4.53 7.61
N LEU A 18 -5.64 -5.78 7.79
CA LEU A 18 -4.71 -6.45 6.88
C LEU A 18 -5.39 -6.73 5.54
N ARG A 19 -4.77 -6.30 4.44
CA ARG A 19 -5.23 -6.52 3.08
C ARG A 19 -4.09 -7.00 2.18
N ASP A 20 -4.43 -7.91 1.28
CA ASP A 20 -3.53 -8.32 0.21
C ASP A 20 -3.61 -7.29 -0.92
N ILE A 21 -2.50 -6.59 -1.16
CA ILE A 21 -2.39 -5.53 -2.16
C ILE A 21 -1.42 -5.99 -3.23
N ASN A 22 -1.79 -5.77 -4.50
CA ASN A 22 -0.86 -6.04 -5.59
C ASN A 22 0.21 -4.95 -5.65
N VAL A 23 1.46 -5.34 -5.40
CA VAL A 23 2.66 -4.49 -5.44
C VAL A 23 3.48 -4.70 -6.71
N GLY A 24 3.01 -5.54 -7.65
CA GLY A 24 3.73 -5.84 -8.90
C GLY A 24 3.85 -4.64 -9.84
N LEU A 25 3.08 -3.58 -9.61
CA LEU A 25 3.21 -2.30 -10.32
C LEU A 25 4.36 -1.43 -9.79
N LEU A 26 4.89 -1.71 -8.59
CA LEU A 26 6.01 -0.99 -8.00
C LEU A 26 7.34 -1.67 -8.34
N ALA A 27 8.26 -0.90 -8.92
CA ALA A 27 9.65 -1.32 -9.14
C ALA A 27 10.58 -0.21 -8.63
N PRO A 28 11.31 -0.41 -7.52
CA PRO A 28 11.49 -1.67 -6.77
C PRO A 28 10.27 -2.07 -5.89
N PRO A 29 10.16 -3.36 -5.51
CA PRO A 29 9.12 -3.81 -4.59
C PRO A 29 9.30 -3.18 -3.20
N PRO A 30 8.19 -2.86 -2.51
CA PRO A 30 8.25 -2.27 -1.18
C PRO A 30 8.78 -3.26 -0.15
N LYS A 31 9.50 -2.74 0.85
CA LYS A 31 10.02 -3.50 1.99
C LYS A 31 9.09 -3.38 3.19
N PRO A 32 9.13 -4.34 4.13
CA PRO A 32 8.45 -4.20 5.41
C PRO A 32 8.86 -2.90 6.12
N GLY A 33 7.87 -2.09 6.52
CA GLY A 33 8.07 -0.79 7.15
C GLY A 33 8.06 0.40 6.19
N GLU A 34 8.00 0.18 4.88
CA GLU A 34 7.76 1.25 3.91
C GLU A 34 6.26 1.48 3.71
N TYR A 35 5.90 2.73 3.42
CA TYR A 35 4.52 3.11 3.16
C TYR A 35 4.28 3.12 1.66
N ILE A 36 3.09 2.73 1.24
CA ILE A 36 2.71 2.73 -0.17
C ILE A 36 1.34 3.37 -0.36
N LEU A 37 1.17 4.08 -1.47
CA LEU A 37 -0.12 4.60 -1.86
C LEU A 37 -0.94 3.48 -2.52
N ILE A 38 -2.04 3.12 -1.89
CA ILE A 38 -2.95 2.11 -2.40
C ILE A 38 -4.12 2.80 -3.11
N HIS A 39 -4.37 2.39 -4.36
CA HIS A 39 -5.55 2.80 -5.11
C HIS A 39 -6.26 1.56 -5.67
N CYS A 40 -7.52 1.35 -5.28
CA CYS A 40 -8.36 0.25 -5.76
C CYS A 40 -7.72 -1.15 -5.68
N GLY A 41 -6.89 -1.42 -4.66
CA GLY A 41 -6.22 -2.72 -4.45
C GLY A 41 -4.85 -2.86 -5.11
N PHE A 42 -4.33 -1.78 -5.71
CA PHE A 42 -3.01 -1.73 -6.31
C PHE A 42 -2.14 -0.69 -5.62
N ALA A 43 -0.87 -1.03 -5.45
CA ALA A 43 0.14 -0.07 -5.02
C ALA A 43 0.57 0.76 -6.23
N LEU A 44 0.39 2.08 -6.15
CA LEU A 44 0.75 3.01 -7.23
C LEU A 44 2.15 3.61 -7.05
N GLU A 45 2.47 4.03 -5.82
CA GLU A 45 3.72 4.73 -5.52
C GLU A 45 4.20 4.42 -4.11
N MET A 46 5.52 4.45 -3.91
CA MET A 46 6.14 4.39 -2.58
C MET A 46 6.04 5.75 -1.90
N MET A 47 5.71 5.74 -0.61
CA MET A 47 5.62 6.92 0.23
C MET A 47 6.59 6.80 1.39
N THR A 48 7.14 7.93 1.85
CA THR A 48 7.88 7.98 3.10
C THR A 48 6.93 8.01 4.30
N GLU A 49 7.42 7.66 5.47
CA GLU A 49 6.65 7.74 6.72
C GLU A 49 6.12 9.15 6.98
N ASP A 50 6.91 10.20 6.71
CA ASP A 50 6.46 11.59 6.85
C ASP A 50 5.31 11.92 5.88
N GLN A 51 5.38 11.47 4.62
CA GLN A 51 4.30 11.67 3.65
C GLN A 51 3.04 10.90 4.03
N ALA A 52 3.18 9.67 4.57
CA ALA A 52 2.06 8.89 5.05
C ALA A 52 1.40 9.56 6.27
N ARG A 53 2.20 10.08 7.21
CA ARG A 53 1.70 10.85 8.36
C ARG A 53 0.96 12.10 7.93
N ASP A 54 1.50 12.84 6.96
CA ASP A 54 0.84 14.04 6.41
C ASP A 54 -0.45 13.71 5.65
N ALA A 55 -0.50 12.56 4.96
CA ALA A 55 -1.72 12.07 4.30
C ALA A 55 -2.81 11.63 5.30
N LEU A 56 -2.41 11.15 6.49
CA LEU A 56 -3.30 10.80 7.59
C LEU A 56 -3.69 11.99 8.46
N ALA A 57 -2.88 13.05 8.51
CA ALA A 57 -3.15 14.28 9.25
C ALA A 57 -4.55 14.89 8.98
N PRO A 58 -5.06 14.97 7.74
CA PRO A 58 -6.41 15.47 7.49
C PRO A 58 -7.53 14.55 8.00
N PHE A 59 -7.25 13.27 8.30
CA PHE A 59 -8.23 12.35 8.87
C PHE A 59 -8.43 12.50 10.39
N GLY A 60 -7.68 13.38 11.06
CA GLY A 60 -7.78 13.62 12.49
C GLY A 60 -7.34 12.41 13.35
N PRO A 61 -7.15 12.58 14.67
CA PRO A 61 -6.82 11.47 15.55
C PRO A 61 -7.99 10.46 15.56
N GLN A 62 -7.75 9.25 15.07
CA GLN A 62 -8.67 8.13 15.23
C GLN A 62 -8.70 7.75 16.72
N PRO A 63 -9.88 7.67 17.37
CA PRO A 63 -10.02 7.25 18.76
C PRO A 63 -9.70 5.76 18.96
#